data_AF-A0A539E2X3-F1
#
_entry.id   AF-A0A539E2X3-F1
#
_cell.length_a   1.000
_cell.length_b   1.000
_cell.length_c   1.000
_cell.angle_alpha   90.00
_cell.angle_beta   90.00
_cell.angle_gamma   90.00
#
_symmetry.space_group_name_H-M   'P 1'
#
loop_
_entity.id
_entity.type
_entity.pdbx_description
1 polymer ?
#
loop_
_entity_poly.entity_id
_entity_poly.type
_entity_poly.pdbx_seq_one_letter_code
_entity_poly.pdbx_strand_id
1 'polypeptide(L)' 'MDDLGFILLSYIATFGSTAVLAWRVLHRGRALGGQLPDDDKPWV' A
#
# COMPACT_ATOMS: atom_id res chain seq x y z
N MET A 1 27.62 10.45 -15.21
CA MET A 1 26.74 9.25 -15.12
C MET A 1 26.60 8.76 -13.68
N ASP A 2 27.21 9.45 -12.71
CA ASP A 2 27.30 9.00 -11.31
C ASP A 2 26.01 9.20 -10.50
N ASP A 3 25.16 10.16 -10.87
CA ASP A 3 23.89 10.43 -10.16
C ASP A 3 22.73 9.52 -10.58
N LEU A 4 22.85 8.83 -11.72
CA LEU A 4 21.78 7.99 -12.27
C LEU A 4 21.42 6.85 -11.32
N GLY A 5 22.41 6.27 -10.63
CA GLY A 5 22.19 5.23 -9.63
C GLY A 5 21.46 5.74 -8.39
N PHE A 6 21.82 6.93 -7.90
CA PHE A 6 21.16 7.55 -6.76
C PHE A 6 19.71 7.93 -7.08
N ILE A 7 19.48 8.51 -8.25
CA ILE A 7 18.13 8.86 -8.73
C ILE A 7 17.28 7.60 -8.85
N LEU A 8 17.79 6.54 -9.49
CA LEU A 8 17.05 5.29 -9.65
C LEU A 8 16.75 4.63 -8.30
N LEU A 9 17.73 4.59 -7.39
CA LEU A 9 17.55 4.04 -6.04
C LEU A 9 16.48 4.80 -5.27
N SER A 10 16.50 6.14 -5.33
CA SER A 10 15.51 6.98 -4.66
C SER A 10 14.09 6.72 -5.18
N TYR A 11 13.93 6.58 -6.50
CA TYR A 11 12.66 6.23 -7.12
C TYR A 11 12.18 4.84 -6.66
N ILE A 12 13.04 3.83 -6.70
CA ILE A 12 12.70 2.48 -6.23
C ILE A 12 12.31 2.50 -4.75
N ALA A 13 13.04 3.24 -3.91
CA ALA A 13 12.74 3.35 -2.49
C ALA A 13 11.37 4.01 -2.25
N THR A 14 11.07 5.12 -2.92
CA THR A 14 9.81 5.84 -2.76
C THR A 14 8.62 5.06 -3.32
N PHE A 15 8.70 4.59 -4.56
CA PHE A 15 7.61 3.85 -5.18
C PHE A 15 7.44 2.47 -4.54
N GLY A 16 8.54 1.80 -4.19
CA GLY A 16 8.52 0.52 -3.50
C GLY A 16 7.90 0.62 -2.11
N SER A 17 8.30 1.60 -1.30
CA SER A 17 7.70 1.81 0.04
C SER A 17 6.22 2.17 -0.06
N THR A 18 5.84 3.01 -1.02
CA THR A 18 4.44 3.38 -1.26
C THR A 18 3.60 2.17 -1.67
N ALA A 19 4.10 1.34 -2.60
CA ALA A 19 3.41 0.12 -3.05
C ALA A 19 3.25 -0.89 -1.90
N VAL A 20 4.30 -1.09 -1.10
CA VAL A 20 4.27 -1.97 0.08
C VAL A 20 3.26 -1.47 1.11
N LEU A 21 3.23 -0.15 1.37
CA LEU A 21 2.27 0.45 2.30
C LEU A 21 0.84 0.25 1.81
N ALA A 22 0.57 0.58 0.55
CA ALA A 22 -0.74 0.43 -0.08
C ALA A 22 -1.22 -1.04 -0.01
N TRP A 23 -0.35 -1.99 -0.35
CA TRP A 23 -0.64 -3.42 -0.23
C TRP A 23 -1.02 -3.80 1.20
N ARG A 24 -0.21 -3.38 2.19
CA ARG A 24 -0.47 -3.70 3.60
C ARG A 24 -1.81 -3.14 4.07
N VAL A 25 -2.11 -1.89 3.72
CA VAL A 25 -3.37 -1.22 4.08
C VAL A 25 -4.54 -1.97 3.46
N LEU A 26 -4.47 -2.28 2.17
CA LEU A 26 -5.55 -3.00 1.49
C LEU A 26 -5.75 -4.42 2.05
N HIS A 27 -4.66 -5.15 2.31
CA HIS A 27 -4.75 -6.51 2.83
C HIS A 27 -5.36 -6.53 4.24
N ARG A 28 -4.93 -5.62 5.12
CA ARG A 28 -5.53 -5.46 6.45
C ARG A 28 -6.97 -4.97 6.39
N GLY A 29 -7.26 -4.01 5.51
CA GLY A 29 -8.62 -3.50 5.31
C GLY A 29 -9.57 -4.61 4.87
N ARG A 30 -9.16 -5.49 3.96
CA ARG A 30 -9.95 -6.67 3.55
C ARG A 30 -10.12 -7.68 4.68
N ALA A 31 -9.07 -7.94 5.45
CA ALA A 31 -9.14 -8.86 6.59
C ALA A 31 -10.08 -8.36 7.70
N LEU A 32 -10.11 -7.05 7.95
CA LEU A 32 -11.02 -6.42 8.91
C LEU A 32 -12.44 -6.31 8.36
N GLY A 33 -12.58 -5.88 7.10
CA GLY A 33 -13.89 -5.74 6.44
C GLY A 33 -14.58 -7.08 6.19
N GLY A 34 -13.84 -8.19 6.09
CA GLY A 34 -14.42 -9.53 6.01
C GLY A 34 -14.97 -10.05 7.34
N GLN A 35 -14.62 -9.44 8.48
CA GLN A 35 -15.13 -9.84 9.79
C GLN A 35 -16.48 -9.22 10.13
N LEU A 36 -16.88 -8.16 9.42
CA LEU A 36 -18.14 -7.48 9.63
C LEU A 36 -19.18 -7.94 8.60
N PRO A 37 -20.40 -8.33 9.01
CA PRO A 37 -21.53 -8.51 8.11
C PRO A 37 -21.70 -7.30 7.21
N ASP A 38 -22.09 -7.50 5.95
CA ASP A 38 -22.19 -6.41 4.98
C ASP A 38 -23.20 -5.32 5.42
N ASP A 39 -24.26 -5.70 6.12
CA ASP A 39 -25.30 -4.80 6.63
C ASP A 39 -24.81 -3.85 7.74
N ASP A 40 -23.70 -4.19 8.41
CA ASP A 40 -23.11 -3.40 9.50
C ASP A 40 -22.02 -2.44 8.99
N LYS A 41 -21.71 -2.46 7.68
CA LYS A 41 -20.67 -1.61 7.08
C LYS A 41 -21.24 -0.21 6.79
N PRO A 42 -20.83 0.86 7.48
CA PRO A 42 -21.38 2.21 7.30
C PRO A 42 -21.02 2.90 5.96
N TRP A 43 -20.38 2.17 5.05
CA TRP A 43 -19.90 2.66 3.76
C TRP A 43 -20.47 1.88 2.57
N VAL A 44 -21.27 0.84 2.82
CA VAL A 44 -22.00 0.09 1.78
C VAL A 44 -23.39 0.71 1.62
#